data_AF-A0A2N3ENX3-F1
#
_entry.id   AF-A0A2N3ENX3-F1
#
_cell.length_a   1.000
_cell.length_b   1.000
_cell.length_c   1.000
_cell.angle_alpha   90.00
_cell.angle_beta   90.00
_cell.angle_gamma   90.00
#
_symmetry.space_group_name_H-M   'P 1'
#
loop_
_entity.id
_entity.type
_entity.pdbx_description
1 polymer ?
#
loop_
_entity_poly.entity_id
_entity_poly.type
_entity_poly.pdbx_seq_one_letter_code
_entity_poly.pdbx_strand_id
1 'polypeptide(L)'
;MRQNNWTWAALFLLGLAALLLFLVNRFPGALDGENAQMRLIYSVLLLALVGSSVVLGWRERAGLALKQALAWIAIGLVIVIGYSYRDIMSDTANRLRSELLPSAPVVSEPGTAYLSRDLTGHFHAEALVNGTHVRFLIDTGASDVALSMDDARRIGIDLSSLQYTIAYQTANGVIHAARVTLDEVEVGDITLRNVAASVSQGGLDMSLLGMSFLGRLDAAEVRGERLVLRQ
;
A
#
# COMPACT_ATOMS: atom_id res chain seq x y z
N MET A 1 -7.99 -57.77 -19.59
CA MET A 1 -7.14 -57.40 -18.43
C MET A 1 -7.84 -56.27 -17.69
N ARG A 2 -8.27 -56.47 -16.43
CA ARG A 2 -8.95 -55.43 -15.64
C ARG A 2 -7.95 -54.30 -15.35
N GLN A 3 -8.12 -53.15 -15.98
CA GLN A 3 -7.28 -51.98 -15.71
C GLN A 3 -7.59 -51.45 -14.32
N ASN A 4 -6.54 -51.32 -13.50
CA ASN A 4 -6.65 -50.98 -12.09
C ASN A 4 -6.73 -49.46 -11.93
N ASN A 5 -7.96 -48.92 -11.97
CA ASN A 5 -8.25 -47.48 -11.88
C ASN A 5 -7.74 -46.84 -10.56
N TRP A 6 -7.45 -47.67 -9.56
CA TRP A 6 -6.96 -47.26 -8.25
C TRP A 6 -5.54 -46.67 -8.27
N THR A 7 -4.67 -47.08 -9.20
CA THR A 7 -3.30 -46.55 -9.24
C THR A 7 -3.25 -45.09 -9.69
N TRP A 8 -4.07 -44.72 -10.66
CA TRP A 8 -4.14 -43.36 -11.18
C TRP A 8 -4.85 -42.39 -10.23
N ALA A 9 -5.91 -42.86 -9.56
CA ALA A 9 -6.54 -42.12 -8.48
C ALA A 9 -5.56 -41.87 -7.33
N ALA A 10 -4.76 -42.87 -6.97
CA ALA A 10 -3.72 -42.75 -5.96
C ALA A 10 -2.65 -41.72 -6.37
N LEU A 11 -2.17 -41.75 -7.62
CA LEU A 11 -1.16 -40.79 -8.11
C LEU A 11 -1.68 -39.35 -8.14
N PHE A 12 -2.94 -39.13 -8.50
CA PHE A 12 -3.56 -37.80 -8.48
C PHE A 12 -3.66 -37.25 -7.05
N LEU A 13 -4.14 -38.07 -6.11
CA LEU A 13 -4.20 -37.71 -4.69
C LEU A 13 -2.81 -37.39 -4.12
N LEU A 14 -1.79 -38.15 -4.53
CA LEU A 14 -0.40 -37.94 -4.13
C LEU A 14 0.16 -36.62 -4.68
N GLY A 15 -0.14 -36.30 -5.95
CA GLY A 15 0.23 -35.02 -6.57
C GLY A 15 -0.47 -33.82 -5.92
N LEU A 16 -1.75 -33.96 -5.58
CA LEU A 16 -2.52 -32.93 -4.88
C LEU A 16 -1.96 -32.68 -3.47
N ALA A 17 -1.64 -33.76 -2.74
CA ALA A 17 -1.02 -33.67 -1.43
C ALA A 17 0.37 -33.01 -1.49
N ALA A 18 1.21 -33.38 -2.48
CA ALA A 18 2.52 -32.77 -2.68
C ALA A 18 2.42 -31.27 -3.02
N LEU A 19 1.44 -30.88 -3.86
CA LEU A 19 1.19 -29.48 -4.20
C LEU A 19 0.72 -28.68 -2.99
N LEU A 20 -0.19 -29.25 -2.18
CA LEU A 20 -0.64 -28.63 -0.93
C LEU A 20 0.52 -28.42 0.04
N LEU A 21 1.35 -29.44 0.25
CA LEU A 21 2.52 -29.35 1.11
C LEU A 21 3.53 -28.32 0.60
N PHE A 22 3.77 -28.26 -0.72
CA PHE A 22 4.64 -27.25 -1.33
C PHE A 22 4.12 -25.83 -1.08
N LEU A 23 2.81 -25.61 -1.27
CA LEU A 23 2.20 -24.29 -1.09
C LEU A 23 2.18 -23.85 0.37
N VAL A 24 1.84 -24.75 1.31
CA VAL A 24 1.84 -24.45 2.75
C VAL A 24 3.26 -24.12 3.22
N ASN A 25 4.27 -24.87 2.78
CA ASN A 25 5.66 -24.61 3.15
C ASN A 25 6.23 -23.32 2.51
N ARG A 26 5.76 -22.96 1.31
CA ARG A 26 6.23 -21.77 0.60
C ARG A 26 5.61 -20.47 1.12
N PHE A 27 4.41 -20.55 1.69
CA PHE A 27 3.62 -19.43 2.20
C PHE A 27 3.11 -19.70 3.62
N PRO A 28 4.00 -19.67 4.64
CA PRO A 28 3.65 -20.03 6.01
C PRO A 28 2.56 -19.15 6.63
N GLY A 29 2.45 -17.89 6.20
CA GLY A 29 1.40 -16.95 6.66
C GLY A 29 0.04 -17.09 5.96
N ALA A 30 -0.11 -18.00 5.01
CA ALA A 30 -1.39 -18.19 4.30
C ALA A 30 -2.51 -18.78 5.21
N LEU A 31 -2.14 -19.31 6.37
CA LEU A 31 -3.04 -19.91 7.35
C LEU A 31 -3.28 -19.03 8.58
N ASP A 32 -2.66 -17.85 8.68
CA ASP A 32 -2.65 -17.02 9.91
C ASP A 32 -3.92 -16.18 10.11
N GLY A 33 -5.08 -16.68 9.67
CA GLY A 33 -6.37 -16.05 9.95
C GLY A 33 -7.55 -16.84 9.41
N GLU A 34 -8.67 -16.85 10.14
CA GLU A 34 -9.89 -17.63 9.79
C GLU A 34 -10.39 -17.31 8.37
N ASN A 35 -10.34 -16.04 7.95
CA ASN A 35 -10.73 -15.62 6.61
C ASN A 35 -9.79 -16.12 5.50
N ALA A 36 -8.50 -16.27 5.80
CA ALA A 36 -7.52 -16.81 4.87
C ALA A 36 -7.67 -18.34 4.76
N GLN A 37 -7.88 -19.01 5.89
CA GLN A 37 -8.15 -20.46 5.97
C GLN A 37 -9.43 -20.83 5.22
N MET A 38 -10.54 -20.11 5.43
CA MET A 38 -11.83 -20.38 4.78
C MET A 38 -11.72 -20.28 3.25
N ARG A 39 -11.02 -19.26 2.74
CA ARG A 39 -10.83 -19.04 1.30
C ARG A 39 -9.89 -20.08 0.66
N LEU A 40 -8.90 -20.56 1.41
CA LEU A 40 -8.00 -21.63 0.97
C LEU A 40 -8.76 -22.96 0.86
N ILE A 41 -9.62 -23.27 1.84
CA ILE A 41 -10.53 -24.43 1.81
C ILE A 41 -11.44 -24.38 0.58
N TYR A 42 -12.07 -23.24 0.28
CA TYR A 42 -12.91 -23.10 -0.93
C TYR A 42 -12.12 -23.30 -2.23
N SER A 43 -10.89 -22.78 -2.30
CA SER A 43 -10.04 -22.91 -3.49
C SER A 43 -9.61 -24.35 -3.73
N VAL A 44 -9.29 -25.08 -2.66
CA VAL A 44 -8.92 -26.51 -2.73
C VAL A 44 -10.13 -27.37 -3.10
N LEU A 45 -11.31 -27.11 -2.52
CA LEU A 45 -12.53 -27.81 -2.88
C LEU A 45 -12.93 -27.57 -4.34
N LEU A 46 -12.79 -26.35 -4.84
CA LEU A 46 -13.05 -26.01 -6.23
C LEU A 46 -12.07 -26.74 -7.17
N LEU A 47 -10.78 -26.76 -6.85
CA LEU A 47 -9.77 -27.49 -7.62
C LEU A 47 -10.02 -29.01 -7.59
N ALA A 48 -10.47 -29.56 -6.46
CA ALA A 48 -10.83 -30.97 -6.34
C ALA A 48 -12.08 -31.31 -7.17
N LEU A 49 -13.09 -30.43 -7.18
CA LEU A 49 -14.31 -30.58 -8.00
C LEU A 49 -13.98 -30.55 -9.49
N VAL A 50 -13.21 -29.55 -9.92
CA VAL A 50 -12.78 -29.38 -11.32
C VAL A 50 -11.85 -30.51 -11.75
N GLY A 51 -10.91 -30.91 -10.89
CA GLY A 51 -10.02 -32.06 -11.12
C GLY A 51 -10.79 -33.37 -11.25
N SER A 52 -11.83 -33.58 -10.44
CA SER A 52 -12.70 -34.76 -10.51
C SER A 52 -13.49 -34.82 -11.82
N SER A 53 -13.92 -33.68 -12.37
CA SER A 53 -14.56 -33.59 -13.68
C SER A 53 -13.61 -34.00 -14.83
N VAL A 54 -12.34 -33.64 -14.73
CA VAL A 54 -11.31 -34.01 -15.71
C VAL A 54 -11.05 -35.52 -15.68
N VAL A 55 -10.90 -36.11 -14.49
CA VAL A 55 -10.63 -37.56 -14.33
C VAL A 55 -11.79 -38.43 -14.85
N LEU A 56 -13.03 -37.96 -14.76
CA LEU A 56 -14.20 -38.70 -15.27
C LEU A 56 -14.38 -38.60 -16.80
N GLY A 57 -13.80 -37.58 -17.45
CA GLY A 57 -13.83 -37.39 -18.91
C GLY A 57 -12.77 -38.18 -19.70
N TRP A 58 -11.90 -38.92 -19.00
CA TRP A 58 -10.67 -39.55 -19.52
C TRP A 58 -10.83 -40.77 -20.43
N ARG A 59 -12.02 -41.05 -20.99
CA ARG A 59 -12.23 -42.31 -21.69
C ARG A 59 -11.86 -42.36 -23.17
N GLU A 60 -11.77 -41.25 -23.91
CA GLU A 60 -11.69 -41.38 -25.39
C GLU A 60 -10.62 -40.60 -26.15
N ARG A 61 -9.98 -39.54 -25.63
CA ARG A 61 -9.02 -38.74 -26.43
C ARG A 61 -7.87 -38.18 -25.60
N ALA A 62 -6.81 -38.96 -25.44
CA ALA A 62 -5.59 -38.58 -24.69
C ALA A 62 -4.97 -37.25 -25.17
N GLY A 63 -5.01 -36.96 -26.47
CA GLY A 63 -4.50 -35.69 -27.02
C GLY A 63 -5.34 -34.46 -26.67
N LEU A 64 -6.65 -34.63 -26.44
CA LEU A 64 -7.52 -33.55 -25.97
C LEU A 64 -7.36 -33.30 -24.46
N ALA A 65 -7.14 -34.37 -23.69
CA ALA A 65 -6.88 -34.28 -22.26
C ALA A 65 -5.59 -33.51 -21.94
N LEU A 66 -4.51 -33.73 -22.71
CA LEU A 66 -3.26 -32.98 -22.55
C LEU A 66 -3.44 -31.49 -22.85
N LYS A 67 -4.18 -31.14 -23.91
CA LYS A 67 -4.49 -29.73 -24.23
C LYS A 67 -5.32 -29.06 -23.13
N GLN A 68 -6.27 -29.79 -22.53
CA GLN A 68 -7.08 -29.28 -21.43
C GLN A 68 -6.27 -29.10 -20.14
N ALA A 69 -5.38 -30.04 -19.82
CA ALA A 69 -4.47 -29.91 -18.68
C ALA A 69 -3.55 -28.70 -18.83
N LEU A 70 -2.98 -28.48 -20.02
CA LEU A 70 -2.16 -27.30 -20.31
C LEU A 70 -2.96 -26.00 -20.23
N ALA A 71 -4.21 -25.99 -20.70
CA ALA A 71 -5.09 -24.82 -20.58
C ALA A 71 -5.39 -24.47 -19.11
N TRP A 72 -5.66 -25.47 -18.26
CA TRP A 72 -5.89 -25.25 -16.84
C TRP A 72 -4.63 -24.78 -16.10
N ILE A 73 -3.46 -25.31 -16.43
CA ILE A 73 -2.17 -24.83 -15.91
C ILE A 73 -1.94 -23.37 -16.32
N ALA A 74 -2.22 -23.02 -17.59
CA ALA A 74 -2.09 -21.65 -18.06
C ALA A 74 -3.06 -20.70 -17.35
N ILE A 75 -4.32 -21.09 -17.16
CA ILE A 75 -5.32 -20.30 -16.40
C ILE A 75 -4.88 -20.13 -14.95
N GLY A 76 -4.43 -21.22 -14.30
CA GLY A 76 -3.88 -21.16 -12.94
C GLY A 76 -2.67 -20.23 -12.85
N LEU A 77 -1.76 -20.28 -13.82
CA LEU A 77 -0.60 -19.41 -13.89
C LEU A 77 -1.02 -17.94 -14.05
N VAL A 78 -1.99 -17.64 -14.92
CA VAL A 78 -2.52 -16.28 -15.10
C VAL A 78 -3.18 -15.77 -13.81
N ILE A 79 -3.92 -16.62 -13.09
CA ILE A 79 -4.53 -16.25 -11.81
C ILE A 79 -3.45 -16.01 -10.75
N VAL A 80 -2.42 -16.86 -10.67
CA VAL A 80 -1.30 -16.70 -9.72
C VAL A 80 -0.49 -15.44 -10.04
N ILE A 81 -0.21 -15.17 -11.31
CA ILE A 81 0.46 -13.95 -11.76
C ILE A 81 -0.43 -12.74 -11.44
N GLY A 82 -1.70 -12.73 -11.85
CA GLY A 82 -2.64 -11.65 -11.57
C GLY A 82 -2.80 -11.38 -10.07
N TYR A 83 -2.81 -12.44 -9.25
CA TYR A 83 -2.81 -12.33 -7.80
C TYR A 83 -1.49 -11.80 -7.25
N SER A 84 -0.35 -12.19 -7.80
CA SER A 84 0.98 -11.67 -7.41
C SER A 84 1.14 -10.18 -7.72
N TYR A 85 0.39 -9.64 -8.69
CA TYR A 85 0.39 -8.22 -9.05
C TYR A 85 -0.81 -7.44 -8.47
N ARG A 86 -1.66 -8.06 -7.63
CA ARG A 86 -2.89 -7.43 -7.10
C ARG A 86 -2.63 -6.18 -6.27
N ASP A 87 -1.49 -6.13 -5.56
CA ASP A 87 -1.17 -5.00 -4.70
C ASP A 87 -0.75 -3.77 -5.52
N ILE A 88 -0.10 -3.98 -6.67
CA ILE A 88 0.35 -2.91 -7.59
C ILE A 88 -0.83 -2.34 -8.41
N MET A 89 -1.82 -3.16 -8.77
CA MET A 89 -3.01 -2.67 -9.50
C MET A 89 -4.00 -1.89 -8.63
N SER A 90 -3.97 -2.05 -7.29
CA SER A 90 -4.88 -1.35 -6.39
C SER A 90 -4.70 0.18 -6.42
N ASP A 91 -3.47 0.66 -6.56
CA ASP A 91 -3.17 2.09 -6.54
C ASP A 91 -3.46 2.79 -7.89
N THR A 92 -3.40 2.06 -9.02
CA THR A 92 -3.70 2.62 -10.36
C THR A 92 -5.19 2.49 -10.71
N ALA A 93 -5.85 1.39 -10.30
CA ALA A 93 -7.27 1.18 -10.53
C ALA A 93 -8.15 2.14 -9.70
N ASN A 94 -7.70 2.51 -8.50
CA ASN A 94 -8.42 3.48 -7.66
C ASN A 94 -8.36 4.90 -8.24
N ARG A 95 -7.27 5.28 -8.91
CA ARG A 95 -7.15 6.58 -9.60
C ARG A 95 -8.06 6.64 -10.85
N LEU A 96 -8.07 5.58 -11.66
CA LEU A 96 -8.92 5.51 -12.87
C LEU A 96 -10.42 5.33 -12.57
N ARG A 97 -10.79 4.64 -11.47
CA ARG A 97 -12.19 4.55 -11.02
C ARG A 97 -12.70 5.87 -10.42
N SER A 98 -11.82 6.64 -9.78
CA SER A 98 -12.16 7.95 -9.22
C SER A 98 -12.46 9.00 -10.31
N GLU A 99 -11.94 8.84 -11.53
CA GLU A 99 -12.25 9.72 -12.67
C GLU A 99 -13.53 9.33 -13.42
N LEU A 100 -13.98 8.07 -13.35
CA LEU A 100 -15.09 7.58 -14.19
C LEU A 100 -16.39 7.29 -13.42
N LEU A 101 -16.35 7.11 -12.10
CA LEU A 101 -17.53 6.82 -11.26
C LEU A 101 -17.41 7.51 -9.87
N PRO A 102 -17.90 8.75 -9.69
CA PRO A 102 -17.71 9.56 -8.47
C PRO A 102 -18.44 9.09 -7.20
N SER A 103 -18.81 7.82 -7.05
CA SER A 103 -19.73 7.40 -5.95
C SER A 103 -19.44 6.04 -5.32
N ALA A 104 -18.21 5.54 -5.39
CA ALA A 104 -17.78 4.46 -4.49
C ALA A 104 -16.94 5.07 -3.35
N PRO A 105 -17.44 5.14 -2.11
CA PRO A 105 -16.62 5.58 -0.99
C PRO A 105 -15.52 4.54 -0.80
N VAL A 106 -14.28 4.92 -1.07
CA VAL A 106 -13.16 4.30 -0.38
C VAL A 106 -13.43 4.59 1.08
N VAL A 107 -13.74 3.54 1.85
CA VAL A 107 -13.95 3.67 3.30
C VAL A 107 -12.58 3.99 3.90
N SER A 108 -12.19 5.26 3.81
CA SER A 108 -11.22 5.85 4.71
C SER A 108 -11.90 5.85 6.07
N GLU A 109 -11.31 5.18 7.04
CA GLU A 109 -11.73 5.36 8.42
C GLU A 109 -11.60 6.86 8.75
N PRO A 110 -12.66 7.52 9.28
CA PRO A 110 -12.58 8.94 9.60
C PRO A 110 -11.37 9.23 10.50
N GLY A 111 -10.59 10.26 10.16
CA GLY A 111 -9.37 10.62 10.89
C GLY A 111 -8.16 9.72 10.59
N THR A 112 -8.22 8.87 9.55
CA THR A 112 -7.08 8.06 9.10
C THR A 112 -6.62 8.48 7.72
N ALA A 113 -5.31 8.70 7.56
CA ALA A 113 -4.69 8.95 6.26
C ALA A 113 -3.69 7.85 5.91
N TYR A 114 -3.73 7.38 4.66
CA TYR A 114 -2.83 6.37 4.12
C TYR A 114 -1.89 7.00 3.09
N LEU A 115 -0.59 6.91 3.34
CA LEU A 115 0.45 7.45 2.46
C LEU A 115 1.26 6.30 1.86
N SER A 116 1.47 6.30 0.54
CA SER A 116 2.31 5.31 -0.13
C SER A 116 3.76 5.76 -0.16
N ARG A 117 4.67 4.79 -0.02
CA ARG A 117 6.11 5.01 -0.22
C ARG A 117 6.39 5.29 -1.69
N ASP A 118 7.28 6.24 -1.97
CA ASP A 118 7.76 6.51 -3.31
C ASP A 118 8.88 5.54 -3.74
N LEU A 119 9.32 5.65 -5.00
CA LEU A 119 10.40 4.82 -5.55
C LEU A 119 11.77 5.05 -4.88
N THR A 120 11.95 6.18 -4.19
CA THR A 120 13.18 6.52 -3.47
C THR A 120 13.18 5.99 -2.03
N GLY A 121 12.05 5.41 -1.61
CA GLY A 121 11.88 4.85 -0.28
C GLY A 121 11.28 5.81 0.75
N HIS A 122 10.86 7.01 0.35
CA HIS A 122 10.34 8.02 1.27
C HIS A 122 8.81 8.14 1.21
N PHE A 123 8.19 8.61 2.30
CA PHE A 123 6.76 8.90 2.33
C PHE A 123 6.52 10.39 2.06
N HIS A 124 5.51 10.66 1.24
CA HIS A 124 5.08 12.02 0.93
C HIS A 124 3.61 12.19 1.33
N ALA A 125 3.26 13.38 1.80
CA ALA A 125 1.89 13.79 2.05
C ALA A 125 1.54 14.98 1.16
N GLU A 126 0.41 14.88 0.44
CA GLU A 126 -0.25 16.05 -0.13
C GLU A 126 -1.13 16.63 0.96
N ALA A 127 -0.80 17.84 1.42
CA ALA A 127 -1.51 18.51 2.50
C ALA A 127 -2.17 19.79 2.01
N LEU A 128 -3.31 20.15 2.60
CA LEU A 128 -3.90 21.47 2.47
C LEU A 128 -3.43 22.33 3.64
N VAL A 129 -2.63 23.35 3.36
CA VAL A 129 -2.12 24.29 4.37
C VAL A 129 -2.76 25.65 4.14
N ASN A 130 -3.56 26.11 5.10
CA ASN A 130 -4.32 27.36 4.98
C ASN A 130 -5.06 27.47 3.62
N GLY A 131 -5.66 26.37 3.14
CA GLY A 131 -6.37 26.32 1.85
C GLY A 131 -5.50 26.15 0.60
N THR A 132 -4.18 25.99 0.74
CA THR A 132 -3.25 25.82 -0.39
C THR A 132 -2.60 24.43 -0.36
N HIS A 133 -2.59 23.72 -1.48
CA HIS A 133 -1.92 22.43 -1.57
C HIS A 133 -0.40 22.57 -1.48
N VAL A 134 0.21 21.81 -0.57
CA VAL A 134 1.65 21.72 -0.37
C VAL A 134 2.02 20.25 -0.23
N ARG A 135 3.07 19.85 -0.95
CA ARG A 135 3.63 18.50 -0.85
C ARG A 135 4.72 18.48 0.21
N PHE A 136 4.59 17.57 1.16
CA PHE A 136 5.56 17.38 2.22
C PHE A 136 6.26 16.03 2.14
N LEU A 137 7.54 16.02 2.48
CA LEU A 137 8.26 14.81 2.87
C LEU A 137 7.97 14.51 4.35
N ILE A 138 7.63 13.27 4.68
CA ILE A 138 7.47 12.86 6.08
C ILE A 138 8.85 12.72 6.71
N ASP A 139 9.11 13.48 7.78
CA ASP A 139 10.38 13.46 8.48
C ASP A 139 10.18 13.41 10.01
N THR A 140 10.36 12.23 10.60
CA THR A 140 10.27 12.04 12.06
C THR A 140 11.46 12.62 12.81
N GLY A 141 12.54 12.99 12.13
CA GLY A 141 13.71 13.65 12.69
C GLY A 141 13.54 15.18 12.82
N ALA A 142 12.58 15.76 12.09
CA ALA A 142 12.27 17.18 12.19
C ALA A 142 11.39 17.45 13.43
N SER A 143 11.80 18.41 14.27
CA SER A 143 11.05 18.81 15.47
C SER A 143 9.69 19.44 15.16
N ASP A 144 9.62 20.18 14.07
CA ASP A 144 8.50 21.00 13.64
C ASP A 144 8.24 20.84 12.15
N VAL A 145 7.07 21.30 11.68
CA VAL A 145 6.81 21.39 10.24
C VAL A 145 7.75 22.44 9.67
N ALA A 146 8.59 22.07 8.71
CA ALA A 146 9.54 22.96 8.08
C ALA A 146 9.09 23.28 6.66
N LEU A 147 8.86 24.56 6.38
CA LEU A 147 8.46 25.05 5.06
C LEU A 147 9.68 25.50 4.27
N SER A 148 9.69 25.13 2.99
CA SER A 148 10.56 25.76 2.00
C SER A 148 10.16 27.24 1.82
N MET A 149 11.08 28.09 1.39
CA MET A 149 10.74 29.50 1.10
C MET A 149 9.66 29.61 0.01
N ASP A 150 9.68 28.72 -0.97
CA ASP A 150 8.73 28.74 -2.08
C ASP A 150 7.33 28.33 -1.63
N ASP A 151 7.21 27.30 -0.79
CA ASP A 151 5.91 26.91 -0.23
C ASP A 151 5.38 27.95 0.75
N ALA A 152 6.24 28.50 1.62
CA ALA A 152 5.86 29.59 2.53
C ALA A 152 5.30 30.81 1.75
N ARG A 153 5.94 31.18 0.63
CA ARG A 153 5.42 32.23 -0.26
C ARG A 153 4.09 31.85 -0.91
N ARG A 154 3.95 30.59 -1.37
CA ARG A 154 2.72 30.09 -2.00
C ARG A 154 1.52 30.12 -1.05
N ILE A 155 1.72 29.80 0.22
CA ILE A 155 0.66 29.83 1.24
C ILE A 155 0.41 31.24 1.81
N GLY A 156 1.08 32.27 1.26
CA GLY A 156 0.82 33.68 1.56
C GLY A 156 1.62 34.26 2.72
N ILE A 157 2.69 33.60 3.19
CA ILE A 157 3.56 34.16 4.23
C ILE A 157 4.46 35.24 3.63
N ASP A 158 4.44 36.45 4.23
CA ASP A 158 5.36 37.52 3.87
C ASP A 158 6.76 37.26 4.44
N LEU A 159 7.62 36.68 3.60
CA LEU A 159 9.00 36.35 3.93
C LEU A 159 9.84 37.56 4.35
N SER A 160 9.51 38.77 3.87
CA SER A 160 10.27 39.98 4.19
C SER A 160 10.05 40.47 5.62
N SER A 161 8.92 40.08 6.21
CA SER A 161 8.55 40.40 7.60
C SER A 161 9.14 39.41 8.62
N LEU A 162 9.66 38.26 8.17
CA LEU A 162 10.11 37.18 9.04
C LEU A 162 11.48 37.46 9.65
N GLN A 163 11.65 37.03 10.90
CA GLN A 163 12.93 37.06 11.61
C GLN A 163 13.52 35.65 11.67
N TYR A 164 14.62 35.43 10.94
CA TYR A 164 15.32 34.15 10.84
C TYR A 164 16.31 33.95 12.00
N THR A 165 15.79 33.84 13.22
CA THR A 165 16.59 33.78 14.46
C THR A 165 16.80 32.38 15.00
N ILE A 166 16.06 31.38 14.51
CA ILE A 166 16.21 29.98 14.94
C ILE A 166 17.33 29.34 14.14
N ALA A 167 18.29 28.73 14.82
CA ALA A 167 19.36 27.96 14.18
C ALA A 167 19.06 26.46 14.27
N TYR A 168 19.02 25.77 13.12
CA TYR A 168 18.93 24.32 13.04
C TYR A 168 20.26 23.71 12.59
N GLN A 169 20.68 22.66 13.28
CA GLN A 169 21.85 21.87 12.92
C GLN A 169 21.42 20.83 11.88
N THR A 170 21.99 20.89 10.68
CA THR A 170 21.76 19.91 9.62
C THR A 170 23.06 19.22 9.22
N ALA A 171 22.96 18.18 8.39
CA ALA A 171 24.13 17.52 7.81
C ALA A 171 25.02 18.46 6.99
N ASN A 172 24.43 19.50 6.38
CA ASN A 172 25.15 20.49 5.56
C ASN A 172 25.61 21.72 6.35
N GLY A 173 25.50 21.68 7.69
CA GLY A 173 25.85 22.79 8.58
C GLY A 173 24.64 23.45 9.22
N VAL A 174 24.84 24.64 9.77
CA VAL A 174 23.78 25.39 10.45
C VAL A 174 22.96 26.17 9.43
N ILE A 175 21.65 26.00 9.47
CA ILE A 175 20.68 26.81 8.71
C ILE A 175 19.88 27.68 9.68
N HIS A 176 19.42 28.84 9.20
CA HIS A 176 18.54 29.71 9.97
C HIS A 176 17.10 29.55 9.49
N ALA A 177 16.15 29.68 10.41
CA ALA A 177 14.73 29.56 10.17
C ALA A 177 13.95 30.61 10.96
N ALA A 178 12.77 30.95 10.46
CA ALA A 178 11.84 31.86 11.12
C ALA A 178 10.63 31.08 11.64
N ARG A 179 10.21 31.33 12.88
CA ARG A 179 9.01 30.68 13.44
C ARG A 179 7.75 31.24 12.82
N VAL A 180 6.83 30.35 12.46
CA VAL A 180 5.49 30.68 12.02
C VAL A 180 4.48 29.73 12.68
N THR A 181 3.19 30.01 12.53
CA THR A 181 2.12 29.11 12.95
C THR A 181 1.18 28.96 11.78
N LEU A 182 0.85 27.72 11.44
CA LEU A 182 -0.10 27.39 10.40
C LEU A 182 -1.47 27.27 11.06
N ASP A 183 -2.46 27.99 10.51
CA ASP A 183 -3.79 28.04 11.09
C ASP A 183 -4.47 26.68 10.98
N GLU A 184 -4.29 26.03 9.83
CA GLU A 184 -4.84 24.73 9.50
C GLU A 184 -3.91 23.94 8.58
N VAL A 185 -3.69 22.66 8.92
CA VAL A 185 -2.99 21.68 8.10
C VAL A 185 -3.86 20.43 8.00
N GLU A 186 -4.25 20.10 6.78
CA GLU A 186 -5.09 18.93 6.47
C GLU A 186 -4.31 17.89 5.68
N VAL A 187 -4.35 16.63 6.11
CA VAL A 187 -3.73 15.50 5.39
C VAL A 187 -4.77 14.39 5.29
N GLY A 188 -5.36 14.20 4.12
CA GLY A 188 -6.52 13.32 3.98
C GLY A 188 -7.69 13.83 4.84
N ASP A 189 -8.21 12.96 5.71
CA ASP A 189 -9.30 13.29 6.64
C ASP A 189 -8.81 13.83 8.00
N ILE A 190 -7.49 14.05 8.16
CA ILE A 190 -6.89 14.57 9.39
C ILE A 190 -6.74 16.07 9.28
N THR A 191 -7.39 16.82 10.16
CA THR A 191 -7.25 18.28 10.24
C THR A 191 -6.66 18.68 11.60
N LEU A 192 -5.51 19.35 11.58
CA LEU A 192 -4.90 19.96 12.75
C LEU A 192 -4.87 21.48 12.63
N ARG A 193 -5.23 22.16 13.71
CA ARG A 193 -5.19 23.63 13.80
C ARG A 193 -4.03 24.12 14.66
N ASN A 194 -3.57 25.35 14.40
CA ASN A 194 -2.49 26.01 15.13
C ASN A 194 -1.23 25.13 15.19
N VAL A 195 -0.74 24.70 14.03
CA VAL A 195 0.43 23.83 13.92
C VAL A 195 1.68 24.70 13.95
N ALA A 196 2.57 24.44 14.91
CA ALA A 196 3.85 25.12 14.98
C ALA A 196 4.71 24.75 13.76
N ALA A 197 5.28 25.74 13.10
CA ALA A 197 6.11 25.52 11.93
C ALA A 197 7.26 26.51 11.87
N SER A 198 8.18 26.28 10.95
CA SER A 198 9.25 27.21 10.64
C SER A 198 9.45 27.35 9.14
N VAL A 199 9.89 28.51 8.70
CA VAL A 199 10.31 28.76 7.31
C VAL A 199 11.82 28.75 7.27
N SER A 200 12.40 27.82 6.51
CA SER A 200 13.86 27.74 6.37
C SER A 200 14.38 28.85 5.45
N GLN A 201 15.49 29.49 5.81
CA GLN A 201 16.18 30.48 4.97
C GLN A 201 16.99 29.83 3.83
N GLY A 202 17.12 28.51 3.81
CA GLY A 202 17.83 27.78 2.77
C GLY A 202 18.09 26.31 3.12
N GLY A 203 18.65 25.56 2.18
CA GLY A 203 19.01 24.14 2.40
C GLY A 203 17.83 23.18 2.50
N LEU A 204 16.63 23.63 2.11
CA LEU A 204 15.42 22.81 2.09
C LEU A 204 14.73 22.93 0.73
N ASP A 205 14.85 21.89 -0.09
CA ASP A 205 14.25 21.83 -1.44
C ASP A 205 12.75 21.48 -1.42
N MET A 206 12.31 20.78 -0.38
CA MET A 206 10.93 20.34 -0.18
C MET A 206 10.53 20.50 1.29
N SER A 207 9.30 20.96 1.54
CA SER A 207 8.79 21.11 2.89
C SER A 207 8.73 19.76 3.64
N LEU A 208 8.95 19.77 4.96
CA LEU A 208 8.98 18.60 5.82
C LEU A 208 7.80 18.60 6.79
N LEU A 209 7.11 17.47 6.90
CA LEU A 209 6.07 17.26 7.90
C LEU A 209 6.69 16.60 9.14
N GLY A 210 7.04 17.43 10.13
CA GLY A 210 7.75 17.01 11.33
C GLY A 210 6.86 16.72 12.54
N MET A 211 7.51 16.58 13.70
CA MET A 211 6.90 16.12 14.95
C MET A 211 5.85 17.08 15.54
N SER A 212 5.89 18.37 15.25
CA SER A 212 4.81 19.30 15.63
C SER A 212 3.44 18.95 15.01
N PHE A 213 3.42 18.21 13.90
CA PHE A 213 2.22 17.63 13.31
C PHE A 213 2.11 16.16 13.69
N LEU A 214 3.13 15.35 13.38
CA LEU A 214 3.11 13.89 13.57
C LEU A 214 2.93 13.48 15.04
N GLY A 215 3.52 14.22 15.97
CA GLY A 215 3.41 13.94 17.41
C GLY A 215 2.07 14.33 18.03
N ARG A 216 1.18 14.98 17.27
CA ARG A 216 -0.20 15.27 17.69
C ARG A 216 -1.20 14.20 17.25
N LEU A 217 -0.73 13.20 16.52
CA LEU A 217 -1.53 12.08 16.05
C LEU A 217 -1.51 10.96 17.09
N ASP A 218 -2.60 10.21 17.18
CA ASP A 218 -2.70 9.00 18.00
C ASP A 218 -1.76 7.90 17.51
N ALA A 219 -1.52 7.82 16.20
CA ALA A 219 -0.58 6.86 15.61
C ALA A 219 0.02 7.33 14.29
N ALA A 220 1.29 6.98 14.08
CA ALA A 220 2.00 7.08 12.81
C ALA A 220 2.79 5.78 12.59
N GLU A 221 2.22 4.84 11.85
CA GLU A 221 2.74 3.47 11.70
C GLU A 221 3.13 3.13 10.27
N VAL A 222 4.35 2.63 10.09
CA VAL A 222 4.78 2.08 8.80
C VAL A 222 4.35 0.60 8.72
N ARG A 223 3.51 0.29 7.75
CA ARG A 223 3.03 -1.07 7.42
C ARG A 223 3.43 -1.43 6.00
N GLY A 224 4.62 -2.01 5.85
CA GLY A 224 5.21 -2.34 4.54
C GLY A 224 5.48 -1.09 3.70
N GLU A 225 4.79 -0.98 2.56
CA GLU A 225 4.89 0.15 1.62
C GLU A 225 3.94 1.31 1.94
N ARG A 226 3.22 1.25 3.07
CA ARG A 226 2.26 2.28 3.48
C ARG A 226 2.65 2.87 4.84
N LEU A 227 2.44 4.16 5.00
CA LEU A 227 2.42 4.86 6.28
C LEU A 227 0.97 5.18 6.62
N VAL A 228 0.53 4.76 7.80
CA VAL A 228 -0.82 4.98 8.32
C VAL A 228 -0.74 6.04 9.41
N LEU A 229 -1.42 7.16 9.18
CA LEU A 229 -1.57 8.24 10.14
C LEU A 229 -2.99 8.18 10.73
N ARG A 230 -3.14 8.34 12.04
CA ARG A 230 -4.43 8.32 12.71
C ARG A 230 -4.51 9.42 13.75
N GLN A 231 -5.57 10.22 13.68
CA GLN A 231 -5.91 11.27 14.64
C GLN A 231 -6.62 10.72 15.86
#